data_AF-A0A9P5AB49-F1
#
_entry.id   AF-A0A9P5AB49-F1
#
_cell.length_a   1.000
_cell.length_b   1.000
_cell.length_c   1.000
_cell.angle_alpha   90.00
_cell.angle_beta   90.00
_cell.angle_gamma   90.00
#
_symmetry.space_group_name_H-M   'P 1'
#
loop_
_entity.id
_entity.type
_entity.pdbx_description
1 polymer ?
#
loop_
_entity_poly.entity_id
_entity_poly.type
_entity_poly.pdbx_seq_one_letter_code
_entity_poly.pdbx_strand_id
1 'polypeptide(L)'
;MPLESLAPELVSLILQNVESRDLHNLIAASPACFRIFSQTPQLILSSVIGNAIPIETLKHFLAVLQAPTPATNNHVSRFLDRYFDASSSFDFPTTRGDLISLYQVYNRVNYLITRYLRQMKELGFDETILVPSSSESIRLQRSFLRFEVYCRVFPADDTRPWENPSPNHQFSAVEQFGLFISRLSPWEVEEMACIHLYSYLLIGEYIDRLEDNTGPESETKGEEDENDKSDTLRDFTALDLTKLVLFSKDGRYRSPDSISYMTSLGLQFTCNLDASESRRSELIRSNSPFYRDFLPEALNHSPLWPPEHQYNEFSMEETSIDDDPSAENLGYCVFRKNRDRGHIYIAITHQGSYYSTLRQLGYVFWDSDRIRSSEISARLEAAGAMTVDELYKRFDRRTRKGVEARLEGLKLPREQFDKIEREFGYIRRPLPEGWD
;
A
#
# COMPACT_ATOMS: atom_id res chain seq x y z
N MET A 1 -18.98 -32.05 -27.46
CA MET A 1 -20.14 -31.39 -28.11
C MET A 1 -19.70 -30.01 -28.56
N PRO A 2 -19.95 -29.61 -29.81
CA PRO A 2 -19.63 -28.26 -30.26
C PRO A 2 -20.52 -27.25 -29.51
N LEU A 3 -19.93 -26.19 -28.93
CA LEU A 3 -20.64 -25.08 -28.28
C LEU A 3 -21.72 -24.45 -29.20
N GLU A 4 -21.53 -24.58 -30.52
CA GLU A 4 -22.42 -24.06 -31.56
C GLU A 4 -23.76 -24.80 -31.67
N SER A 5 -23.87 -26.01 -31.12
CA SER A 5 -25.13 -26.78 -31.12
C SER A 5 -25.96 -26.59 -29.85
N LEU A 6 -25.48 -25.81 -28.88
CA LEU A 6 -26.19 -25.55 -27.63
C LEU A 6 -27.22 -24.44 -27.80
N ALA A 7 -28.30 -24.51 -27.02
CA ALA A 7 -29.27 -23.44 -26.92
C ALA A 7 -28.61 -22.15 -26.36
N PRO A 8 -29.01 -20.95 -26.82
CA PRO A 8 -28.42 -19.69 -26.37
C PRO A 8 -28.42 -19.50 -24.85
N GLU A 9 -29.44 -20.01 -24.16
CA GLU A 9 -29.58 -19.96 -22.71
C GLU A 9 -28.48 -20.77 -22.01
N LEU A 10 -28.14 -21.96 -22.56
CA LEU A 10 -27.08 -22.81 -22.02
C LEU A 10 -25.70 -22.18 -22.25
N VAL A 11 -25.47 -21.60 -23.42
CA VAL A 11 -24.21 -20.89 -23.69
C VAL A 11 -24.09 -19.65 -22.78
N SER A 12 -25.18 -18.92 -22.55
CA SER A 12 -25.20 -17.80 -21.59
C SER A 12 -24.84 -18.26 -20.17
N LEU A 13 -25.40 -19.38 -19.69
CA LEU A 13 -25.05 -19.94 -18.39
C LEU A 13 -23.58 -20.37 -18.31
N ILE A 14 -23.05 -20.98 -19.38
CA ILE A 14 -21.62 -21.31 -19.46
C ILE A 14 -20.78 -20.04 -19.33
N LEU A 15 -21.07 -19.00 -20.13
CA LEU A 15 -20.32 -17.74 -20.10
C LEU A 15 -20.37 -17.02 -18.75
N GLN A 16 -21.44 -17.20 -17.97
CA GLN A 16 -21.58 -16.63 -16.62
C GLN A 16 -20.72 -17.34 -15.55
N ASN A 17 -20.29 -18.58 -15.80
CA ASN A 17 -19.59 -19.42 -14.82
C ASN A 17 -18.11 -19.66 -15.15
N VAL A 18 -17.59 -19.04 -16.20
CA VAL A 18 -16.16 -19.12 -16.54
C VAL A 18 -15.34 -18.02 -15.86
N GLU A 19 -14.05 -18.26 -15.70
CA GLU A 19 -13.11 -17.24 -15.25
C GLU A 19 -12.94 -16.12 -16.31
N SER A 20 -12.47 -14.95 -15.89
CA SER A 20 -12.34 -13.79 -16.77
C SER A 20 -11.43 -14.03 -17.98
N ARG A 21 -10.34 -14.79 -17.82
CA ARG A 21 -9.41 -15.14 -18.90
C ARG A 21 -10.08 -16.11 -19.89
N ASP A 22 -10.81 -17.08 -19.38
CA ASP A 22 -11.51 -18.06 -20.22
C ASP A 22 -12.70 -17.45 -20.95
N LEU A 23 -13.38 -16.46 -20.34
CA LEU A 23 -14.38 -15.66 -21.03
C LEU A 23 -13.80 -15.02 -22.28
N HIS A 24 -12.64 -14.38 -22.19
CA HIS A 24 -11.98 -13.76 -23.35
C HIS A 24 -11.63 -14.80 -24.43
N ASN A 25 -11.07 -15.94 -24.03
CA ASN A 25 -10.71 -17.01 -24.95
C ASN A 25 -11.95 -17.58 -25.66
N LEU A 26 -13.06 -17.78 -24.93
CA LEU A 26 -14.31 -18.32 -25.47
C LEU A 26 -14.99 -17.37 -26.44
N ILE A 27 -15.04 -16.06 -26.13
CA ILE A 27 -15.62 -15.08 -27.06
C ILE A 27 -14.74 -14.87 -28.29
N ALA A 28 -13.42 -14.99 -28.17
CA ALA A 28 -12.49 -14.88 -29.30
C ALA A 28 -12.55 -16.12 -30.20
N ALA A 29 -12.72 -17.31 -29.63
CA ALA A 29 -12.70 -18.57 -30.35
C ALA A 29 -14.04 -18.96 -30.99
N SER A 30 -15.18 -18.43 -30.51
CA SER A 30 -16.52 -18.85 -30.95
C SER A 30 -17.42 -17.66 -31.30
N PRO A 31 -17.85 -17.52 -32.57
CA PRO A 31 -18.83 -16.52 -32.98
C PRO A 31 -20.18 -16.66 -32.24
N ALA A 32 -20.57 -17.89 -31.88
CA ALA A 32 -21.80 -18.13 -31.11
C ALA A 32 -21.69 -17.52 -29.69
N CYS A 33 -20.56 -17.74 -29.01
CA CYS A 33 -20.27 -17.15 -27.71
C CYS A 33 -20.20 -15.61 -27.81
N PHE A 34 -19.53 -15.08 -28.83
CA PHE A 34 -19.44 -13.64 -29.05
C PHE A 34 -20.81 -12.98 -29.27
N ARG A 35 -21.70 -13.60 -30.05
CA ARG A 35 -23.07 -13.08 -30.26
C ARG A 35 -23.84 -12.98 -28.96
N ILE A 36 -23.80 -14.02 -28.13
CA ILE A 36 -24.51 -14.06 -26.84
C ILE A 36 -23.90 -13.04 -25.88
N PHE A 37 -22.57 -12.99 -25.78
CA PHE A 37 -21.88 -11.97 -25.01
C PHE A 37 -22.25 -10.55 -25.44
N SER A 38 -22.34 -10.29 -26.75
CA SER A 38 -22.67 -8.97 -27.28
C SER A 38 -24.10 -8.54 -26.98
N GLN A 39 -25.02 -9.48 -26.78
CA GLN A 39 -26.42 -9.22 -26.44
C GLN A 39 -26.61 -8.91 -24.96
N THR A 40 -25.90 -9.60 -24.07
CA THR A 40 -26.06 -9.47 -22.60
C THR A 40 -24.73 -9.32 -21.85
N PRO A 41 -23.85 -8.37 -22.25
CA PRO A 41 -22.50 -8.29 -21.69
C PRO A 41 -22.52 -7.93 -20.21
N GLN A 42 -23.45 -7.09 -19.75
CA GLN A 42 -23.53 -6.67 -18.34
C GLN A 42 -23.88 -7.84 -17.43
N LEU A 43 -24.85 -8.69 -17.82
CA LEU A 43 -25.24 -9.87 -17.05
C LEU A 43 -24.05 -10.83 -16.93
N ILE A 44 -23.39 -11.13 -18.05
CA ILE A 44 -22.25 -12.06 -18.07
C ILE A 44 -21.08 -11.51 -17.26
N LEU A 45 -20.70 -10.26 -17.46
CA LEU A 45 -19.60 -9.63 -16.72
C LEU A 45 -19.92 -9.53 -15.22
N SER A 46 -21.16 -9.20 -14.85
CA SER A 46 -21.61 -9.17 -13.46
C SER A 46 -21.45 -10.53 -12.78
N SER A 47 -21.88 -11.61 -13.44
CA SER A 47 -21.73 -12.96 -12.91
C SER A 47 -20.26 -13.38 -12.80
N VAL A 48 -19.47 -13.16 -13.86
CA VAL A 48 -18.05 -13.55 -13.88
C VAL A 48 -17.25 -12.81 -12.80
N ILE A 49 -17.49 -11.51 -12.61
CA ILE A 49 -16.83 -10.73 -11.57
C ILE A 49 -17.33 -11.14 -10.19
N GLY A 50 -18.65 -11.31 -10.01
CA GLY A 50 -19.24 -11.74 -8.75
C GLY A 50 -18.74 -13.11 -8.29
N ASN A 51 -18.55 -14.04 -9.22
CA ASN A 51 -18.04 -15.38 -8.94
C ASN A 51 -16.53 -15.40 -8.62
N ALA A 52 -15.77 -14.40 -9.09
CA ALA A 52 -14.34 -14.32 -8.82
C ALA A 52 -14.01 -13.72 -7.43
N ILE A 53 -14.95 -13.02 -6.80
CA ILE A 53 -14.73 -12.32 -5.54
C ILE A 53 -15.31 -13.17 -4.39
N PRO A 54 -14.49 -13.57 -3.39
CA PRO A 54 -15.00 -14.24 -2.20
C PRO A 54 -16.07 -13.41 -1.49
N ILE A 55 -17.12 -14.07 -1.00
CA ILE A 55 -18.25 -13.38 -0.34
C ILE A 55 -17.79 -12.59 0.90
N GLU A 56 -16.76 -13.10 1.58
CA GLU A 56 -16.12 -12.52 2.75
C GLU A 56 -15.43 -11.19 2.45
N THR A 57 -14.97 -10.97 1.21
CA THR A 57 -14.26 -9.76 0.80
C THR A 57 -15.09 -8.84 -0.09
N LEU A 58 -16.23 -9.32 -0.61
CA LEU A 58 -17.12 -8.59 -1.50
C LEU A 58 -17.53 -7.23 -0.93
N LYS A 59 -17.92 -7.18 0.36
CA LYS A 59 -18.29 -5.92 1.02
C LYS A 59 -17.19 -4.87 0.92
N HIS A 60 -15.94 -5.26 1.08
CA HIS A 60 -14.80 -4.34 1.03
C HIS A 60 -14.54 -3.85 -0.40
N PHE A 61 -14.66 -4.73 -1.40
CA PHE A 61 -14.56 -4.32 -2.81
C PHE A 61 -15.62 -3.27 -3.19
N LEU A 62 -16.86 -3.51 -2.78
CA LEU A 62 -17.97 -2.58 -3.05
C LEU A 62 -17.81 -1.27 -2.27
N ALA A 63 -17.36 -1.34 -1.02
CA ALA A 63 -17.05 -0.16 -0.21
C ALA A 63 -15.96 0.71 -0.86
N VAL A 64 -14.92 0.10 -1.43
CA VAL A 64 -13.90 0.83 -2.19
C VAL A 64 -14.53 1.63 -3.33
N LEU A 65 -15.37 1.01 -4.16
CA LEU A 65 -16.03 1.70 -5.29
C LEU A 65 -16.98 2.81 -4.86
N GLN A 66 -17.70 2.63 -3.76
CA GLN A 66 -18.74 3.53 -3.29
C GLN A 66 -18.23 4.53 -2.23
N ALA A 67 -16.91 4.57 -2.01
CA ALA A 67 -16.30 5.54 -1.10
C ALA A 67 -16.62 6.98 -1.55
N PRO A 68 -16.96 7.88 -0.62
CA PRO A 68 -17.46 9.20 -0.95
C PRO A 68 -16.39 10.04 -1.66
N THR A 69 -16.77 10.67 -2.77
CA THR A 69 -15.94 11.64 -3.49
C THR A 69 -16.80 12.86 -3.83
N PRO A 70 -16.57 14.05 -3.24
CA PRO A 70 -15.52 14.39 -2.27
C PRO A 70 -15.75 13.79 -0.87
N ALA A 71 -14.66 13.54 -0.12
CA ALA A 71 -14.69 12.93 1.20
C ALA A 71 -14.92 13.97 2.31
N THR A 72 -16.05 14.67 2.29
CA THR A 72 -16.42 15.61 3.36
C THR A 72 -16.81 14.88 4.65
N ASN A 73 -16.60 15.48 5.84
CA ASN A 73 -17.00 14.92 7.15
C ASN A 73 -18.37 14.21 7.15
N ASN A 74 -19.44 14.88 6.71
CA ASN A 74 -20.80 14.31 6.71
C ASN A 74 -21.00 13.12 5.76
N HIS A 75 -20.26 13.07 4.64
CA HIS A 75 -20.33 11.94 3.71
C HIS A 75 -19.51 10.77 4.25
N VAL A 76 -18.33 11.04 4.80
CA VAL A 76 -17.45 10.03 5.40
C VAL A 76 -18.11 9.37 6.61
N SER A 77 -18.66 10.13 7.56
CA SER A 77 -19.33 9.54 8.73
C SER A 77 -20.48 8.62 8.34
N ARG A 78 -21.38 9.06 7.44
CA ARG A 78 -22.49 8.22 6.95
C ARG A 78 -22.01 6.97 6.21
N PHE A 79 -20.98 7.11 5.39
CA PHE A 79 -20.37 5.98 4.69
C PHE A 79 -19.78 4.98 5.68
N LEU A 80 -19.05 5.44 6.70
CA LEU A 80 -18.44 4.58 7.71
C LEU A 80 -19.48 3.89 8.58
N ASP A 81 -20.59 4.56 8.90
CA ASP A 81 -21.71 3.92 9.60
C ASP A 81 -22.28 2.76 8.80
N ARG A 82 -22.51 2.93 7.49
CA ARG A 82 -22.88 1.84 6.59
C ARG A 82 -21.77 0.77 6.54
N TYR A 83 -20.51 1.15 6.38
CA TYR A 83 -19.39 0.22 6.23
C TYR A 83 -19.21 -0.70 7.45
N PHE A 84 -19.31 -0.17 8.67
CA PHE A 84 -19.13 -0.95 9.89
C PHE A 84 -20.41 -1.63 10.40
N ASP A 85 -21.58 -1.26 9.88
CA ASP A 85 -22.83 -1.98 10.17
C ASP A 85 -22.85 -3.33 9.44
N ALA A 86 -22.93 -4.42 10.22
CA ALA A 86 -22.98 -5.79 9.72
C ALA A 86 -24.27 -6.10 8.94
N SER A 87 -25.36 -5.38 9.22
CA SER A 87 -26.65 -5.54 8.53
C SER A 87 -26.72 -4.79 7.21
N SER A 88 -25.79 -3.85 6.99
CA SER A 88 -25.74 -3.07 5.76
C SER A 88 -25.01 -3.82 4.65
N SER A 89 -25.56 -3.71 3.44
CA SER A 89 -24.91 -4.14 2.21
C SER A 89 -24.58 -2.94 1.32
N PHE A 90 -23.59 -3.09 0.47
CA PHE A 90 -23.33 -2.19 -0.65
C PHE A 90 -23.94 -2.76 -1.92
N ASP A 91 -24.41 -1.90 -2.81
CA ASP A 91 -25.09 -2.33 -4.02
C ASP A 91 -24.08 -2.90 -5.03
N PHE A 92 -24.40 -4.04 -5.64
CA PHE A 92 -23.53 -4.60 -6.67
C PHE A 92 -23.63 -3.76 -7.96
N PRO A 93 -22.51 -3.48 -8.65
CA PRO A 93 -22.50 -2.71 -9.89
C PRO A 93 -23.41 -3.27 -10.98
N THR A 94 -24.23 -2.41 -11.57
CA THR A 94 -25.11 -2.77 -12.70
C THR A 94 -24.66 -2.13 -14.02
N THR A 95 -23.88 -1.05 -13.95
CA THR A 95 -23.37 -0.37 -15.13
C THR A 95 -22.06 -1.00 -15.62
N ARG A 96 -21.82 -0.93 -16.93
CA ARG A 96 -20.56 -1.42 -17.51
C ARG A 96 -19.33 -0.70 -16.95
N GLY A 97 -19.43 0.61 -16.70
CA GLY A 97 -18.34 1.40 -16.14
C GLY A 97 -17.96 0.92 -14.75
N ASP A 98 -18.96 0.76 -13.88
CA ASP A 98 -18.74 0.33 -12.49
C ASP A 98 -18.23 -1.11 -12.41
N LEU A 99 -18.71 -2.01 -13.29
CA LEU A 99 -18.19 -3.37 -13.41
C LEU A 99 -16.71 -3.38 -13.82
N ILE A 100 -16.31 -2.53 -14.78
CA ILE A 100 -14.90 -2.38 -15.17
C ILE A 100 -14.08 -1.86 -13.98
N SER A 101 -14.59 -0.86 -13.26
CA SER A 101 -13.91 -0.34 -12.06
C SER A 101 -13.77 -1.39 -10.96
N LEU A 102 -14.80 -2.21 -10.72
CA LEU A 102 -14.74 -3.34 -9.78
C LEU A 102 -13.64 -4.32 -10.16
N TYR A 103 -13.61 -4.73 -11.43
CA TYR A 103 -12.61 -5.64 -11.95
C TYR A 103 -11.19 -5.07 -11.89
N GLN A 104 -11.03 -3.76 -12.12
CA GLN A 104 -9.75 -3.07 -11.96
C GLN A 104 -9.26 -3.11 -10.50
N VAL A 105 -10.14 -2.87 -9.53
CA VAL A 105 -9.79 -3.00 -8.10
C VAL A 105 -9.40 -4.44 -7.78
N TYR A 106 -10.17 -5.43 -8.24
CA TYR A 106 -9.86 -6.85 -8.09
C TYR A 106 -8.48 -7.22 -8.62
N ASN A 107 -8.17 -6.87 -9.87
CA ASN A 107 -6.87 -7.16 -10.46
C ASN A 107 -5.72 -6.46 -9.73
N ARG A 108 -5.94 -5.22 -9.27
CA ARG A 108 -4.95 -4.44 -8.53
C ARG A 108 -4.60 -5.11 -7.20
N VAL A 109 -5.61 -5.53 -6.44
CA VAL A 109 -5.42 -6.23 -5.17
C VAL A 109 -4.67 -7.55 -5.40
N ASN A 110 -5.08 -8.35 -6.38
CA ASN A 110 -4.40 -9.62 -6.68
C ASN A 110 -2.95 -9.42 -7.16
N TYR A 111 -2.69 -8.38 -7.95
CA TYR A 111 -1.35 -8.01 -8.36
C TYR A 111 -0.46 -7.69 -7.15
N LEU A 112 -0.96 -6.86 -6.22
CA LEU A 112 -0.20 -6.46 -5.04
C LEU A 112 -0.01 -7.61 -4.05
N ILE A 113 -1.00 -8.48 -3.88
CA ILE A 113 -0.85 -9.71 -3.10
C ILE A 113 0.24 -10.59 -3.71
N THR A 114 0.22 -10.80 -5.03
CA THR A 114 1.27 -11.57 -5.72
C THR A 114 2.66 -10.94 -5.50
N ARG A 115 2.77 -9.61 -5.54
CA ARG A 115 4.03 -8.91 -5.29
C ARG A 115 4.48 -9.02 -3.82
N TYR A 116 3.54 -8.92 -2.88
CA TYR A 116 3.76 -9.11 -1.44
C TYR A 116 4.30 -10.52 -1.14
N LEU A 117 3.69 -11.57 -1.69
CA LEU A 117 4.15 -12.95 -1.53
C LEU A 117 5.53 -13.18 -2.16
N ARG A 118 5.82 -12.54 -3.29
CA ARG A 118 7.17 -12.58 -3.87
C ARG A 118 8.21 -11.92 -2.97
N GLN A 119 7.87 -10.82 -2.31
CA GLN A 119 8.75 -10.20 -1.32
C GLN A 119 9.01 -11.15 -0.14
N MET A 120 8.03 -11.94 0.30
CA MET A 120 8.27 -12.97 1.31
C MET A 120 9.31 -13.99 0.86
N LYS A 121 9.27 -14.43 -0.40
CA LYS A 121 10.32 -15.27 -0.98
C LYS A 121 11.69 -14.59 -0.96
N GLU A 122 11.77 -13.30 -1.26
CA GLU A 122 13.03 -12.51 -1.19
C GLU A 122 13.55 -12.37 0.26
N LEU A 123 12.66 -12.39 1.25
CA LEU A 123 13.00 -12.48 2.68
C LEU A 123 13.36 -13.91 3.12
N GLY A 124 13.43 -14.82 2.16
CA GLY A 124 13.98 -16.16 2.25
C GLY A 124 12.95 -17.26 2.45
N PHE A 125 11.64 -16.97 2.54
CA PHE A 125 10.63 -18.03 2.64
C PHE A 125 10.66 -18.94 1.41
N ASP A 126 10.28 -20.21 1.59
CA ASP A 126 10.19 -21.18 0.51
C ASP A 126 9.06 -20.91 -0.48
N GLU A 127 8.92 -21.75 -1.52
CA GLU A 127 7.88 -21.57 -2.54
C GLU A 127 6.46 -21.85 -2.03
N THR A 128 6.31 -22.49 -0.86
CA THR A 128 4.98 -22.76 -0.29
C THR A 128 4.28 -21.48 0.13
N ILE A 129 5.01 -20.38 0.37
CA ILE A 129 4.43 -19.07 0.68
C ILE A 129 3.73 -18.43 -0.52
N LEU A 130 4.10 -18.83 -1.74
CA LEU A 130 3.54 -18.24 -2.97
C LEU A 130 2.11 -18.73 -3.23
N VAL A 131 1.68 -19.80 -2.57
CA VAL A 131 0.34 -20.36 -2.66
C VAL A 131 -0.32 -20.25 -1.29
N PRO A 132 -1.00 -19.12 -1.00
CA PRO A 132 -1.73 -18.96 0.24
C PRO A 132 -2.94 -19.90 0.28
N SER A 133 -3.34 -20.33 1.47
CA SER A 133 -4.61 -21.00 1.68
C SER A 133 -5.80 -20.06 1.37
N SER A 134 -7.02 -20.60 1.42
CA SER A 134 -8.24 -19.80 1.24
C SER A 134 -8.38 -18.72 2.32
N SER A 135 -8.18 -19.08 3.60
CA SER A 135 -8.22 -18.15 4.74
C SER A 135 -7.12 -17.09 4.64
N GLU A 136 -5.88 -17.48 4.33
CA GLU A 136 -4.76 -16.55 4.12
C GLU A 136 -5.06 -15.56 2.99
N SER A 137 -5.62 -16.06 1.88
CA SER A 137 -6.03 -15.22 0.74
C SER A 137 -7.10 -14.21 1.12
N ILE A 138 -8.11 -14.64 1.89
CA ILE A 138 -9.18 -13.75 2.39
C ILE A 138 -8.60 -12.68 3.33
N ARG A 139 -7.73 -13.04 4.28
CA ARG A 139 -7.07 -12.08 5.18
C ARG A 139 -6.25 -11.06 4.40
N LEU A 140 -5.45 -11.50 3.43
CA LEU A 140 -4.66 -10.63 2.56
C LEU A 140 -5.57 -9.70 1.75
N GLN A 141 -6.55 -10.22 1.01
CA GLN A 141 -7.49 -9.41 0.24
C GLN A 141 -8.21 -8.37 1.10
N ARG A 142 -8.75 -8.80 2.25
CA ARG A 142 -9.43 -7.92 3.20
C ARG A 142 -8.51 -6.82 3.71
N SER A 143 -7.27 -7.14 4.06
CA SER A 143 -6.31 -6.16 4.59
C SER A 143 -5.96 -5.09 3.56
N PHE A 144 -5.69 -5.47 2.30
CA PHE A 144 -5.46 -4.53 1.21
C PHE A 144 -6.68 -3.65 0.96
N LEU A 145 -7.87 -4.24 0.93
CA LEU A 145 -9.10 -3.49 0.68
C LEU A 145 -9.46 -2.55 1.83
N ARG A 146 -9.30 -2.98 3.08
CA ARG A 146 -9.55 -2.14 4.27
C ARG A 146 -8.57 -0.96 4.30
N PHE A 147 -7.31 -1.19 3.92
CA PHE A 147 -6.32 -0.13 3.72
C PHE A 147 -6.73 0.83 2.58
N GLU A 148 -7.20 0.34 1.44
CA GLU A 148 -7.71 1.18 0.35
C GLU A 148 -8.95 1.99 0.75
N VAL A 149 -9.90 1.39 1.49
CA VAL A 149 -11.06 2.12 2.04
C VAL A 149 -10.57 3.26 2.92
N TYR A 150 -9.63 3.00 3.83
CA TYR A 150 -9.02 4.02 4.69
C TYR A 150 -8.39 5.16 3.87
N CYS A 151 -7.64 4.85 2.80
CA CYS A 151 -7.09 5.85 1.89
C CYS A 151 -8.19 6.69 1.20
N ARG A 152 -9.33 6.09 0.85
CA ARG A 152 -10.42 6.81 0.15
C ARG A 152 -11.30 7.64 1.06
N VAL A 153 -11.50 7.23 2.32
CA VAL A 153 -12.27 8.03 3.28
C VAL A 153 -11.45 9.17 3.87
N PHE A 154 -10.13 9.04 3.87
CA PHE A 154 -9.19 10.09 4.26
C PHE A 154 -8.21 10.37 3.10
N PRO A 155 -8.68 10.91 1.96
CA PRO A 155 -7.85 11.08 0.77
C PRO A 155 -6.83 12.22 0.94
N ALA A 156 -5.64 12.02 0.37
CA ALA A 156 -4.67 13.10 0.22
C ALA A 156 -5.14 14.05 -0.89
N ASP A 157 -5.14 15.36 -0.65
CA ASP A 157 -5.54 16.35 -1.65
C ASP A 157 -4.78 17.67 -1.52
N ASP A 158 -3.56 17.65 -2.03
CA ASP A 158 -2.66 18.81 -2.02
C ASP A 158 -2.85 19.69 -3.28
N THR A 159 -3.96 19.52 -4.02
CA THR A 159 -4.23 20.30 -5.23
C THR A 159 -4.57 21.76 -4.93
N ARG A 160 -4.82 22.10 -3.66
CA ARG A 160 -5.15 23.46 -3.22
C ARG A 160 -4.03 24.05 -2.36
N PRO A 161 -3.75 25.37 -2.49
CA PRO A 161 -2.87 26.08 -1.57
C PRO A 161 -3.33 25.92 -0.11
N TRP A 162 -2.38 25.92 0.83
CA TRP A 162 -2.63 25.87 2.28
C TRP A 162 -3.59 26.95 2.79
N GLU A 163 -3.71 28.06 2.06
CA GLU A 163 -4.63 29.16 2.36
C GLU A 163 -6.11 28.79 2.16
N ASN A 164 -6.40 27.72 1.41
CA ASN A 164 -7.74 27.16 1.22
C ASN A 164 -7.68 25.63 1.12
N PRO A 165 -7.42 24.93 2.25
CA PRO A 165 -7.22 23.49 2.25
C PRO A 165 -8.43 22.80 1.67
N SER A 166 -8.19 21.75 0.86
CA SER A 166 -9.27 20.93 0.33
C SER A 166 -10.20 20.45 1.47
N PRO A 167 -11.51 20.28 1.24
CA PRO A 167 -12.39 19.60 2.19
C PRO A 167 -11.86 18.22 2.63
N ASN A 168 -10.98 17.62 1.83
CA ASN A 168 -10.30 16.35 2.09
C ASN A 168 -9.16 16.45 3.13
N HIS A 169 -8.65 17.65 3.43
CA HIS A 169 -7.63 17.94 4.45
C HIS A 169 -8.22 18.16 5.86
N GLN A 170 -9.52 17.88 6.04
CA GLN A 170 -10.22 18.21 7.28
C GLN A 170 -10.00 17.20 8.42
N PHE A 171 -9.42 16.03 8.17
CA PHE A 171 -9.33 14.97 9.17
C PHE A 171 -7.96 14.94 9.85
N SER A 172 -7.92 15.39 11.10
CA SER A 172 -6.77 15.19 12.00
C SER A 172 -6.54 13.71 12.32
N ALA A 173 -5.33 13.36 12.76
CA ALA A 173 -5.00 12.01 13.25
C ALA A 173 -6.00 11.47 14.29
N VAL A 174 -6.48 12.33 15.21
CA VAL A 174 -7.48 11.98 16.23
C VAL A 174 -8.82 11.59 15.60
N GLU A 175 -9.28 12.36 14.62
CA GLU A 175 -10.54 12.08 13.92
C GLU A 175 -10.44 10.81 13.09
N GLN A 176 -9.32 10.61 12.38
CA GLN A 176 -9.06 9.37 11.65
C GLN A 176 -9.09 8.15 12.58
N PHE A 177 -8.52 8.27 13.78
CA PHE A 177 -8.57 7.24 14.80
C PHE A 177 -10.01 6.96 15.25
N GLY A 178 -10.75 7.98 15.67
CA GLY A 178 -12.10 7.84 16.22
C GLY A 178 -13.16 7.42 15.20
N LEU A 179 -13.03 7.84 13.93
CA LEU A 179 -14.00 7.49 12.89
C LEU A 179 -13.79 6.09 12.32
N PHE A 180 -12.56 5.57 12.31
CA PHE A 180 -12.21 4.34 11.62
C PHE A 180 -11.49 3.33 12.49
N ILE A 181 -10.33 3.68 13.07
CA ILE A 181 -9.44 2.72 13.75
C ILE A 181 -10.11 2.17 15.01
N SER A 182 -10.76 3.00 15.81
CA SER A 182 -11.43 2.57 17.04
C SER A 182 -12.65 1.69 16.81
N ARG A 183 -13.12 1.55 15.56
CA ARG A 183 -14.23 0.68 15.17
C ARG A 183 -13.76 -0.71 14.70
N LEU A 184 -12.46 -0.93 14.65
CA LEU A 184 -11.84 -2.19 14.25
C LEU A 184 -11.26 -2.91 15.47
N SER A 185 -11.27 -4.24 15.39
CA SER A 185 -10.56 -5.09 16.32
C SER A 185 -9.05 -4.86 16.18
N PRO A 186 -8.26 -5.01 17.25
CA PRO A 186 -6.84 -4.67 17.16
C PRO A 186 -6.02 -5.56 16.20
N TRP A 187 -6.50 -6.77 15.88
CA TRP A 187 -5.89 -7.63 14.86
C TRP A 187 -6.19 -7.16 13.43
N GLU A 188 -7.39 -6.61 13.19
CA GLU A 188 -7.77 -6.05 11.89
C GLU A 188 -6.94 -4.81 11.54
N VAL A 189 -6.59 -4.02 12.57
CA VAL A 189 -5.69 -2.86 12.44
C VAL A 189 -4.25 -3.31 12.20
N GLU A 190 -3.83 -4.41 12.81
CA GLU A 190 -2.49 -4.95 12.59
C GLU A 190 -2.34 -5.52 11.16
N GLU A 191 -3.38 -6.14 10.60
CA GLU A 191 -3.44 -6.49 9.18
C GLU A 191 -3.20 -5.26 8.29
N MET A 192 -3.88 -4.13 8.57
CA MET A 192 -3.67 -2.87 7.84
C MET A 192 -2.25 -2.31 8.03
N ALA A 193 -1.69 -2.42 9.24
CA ALA A 193 -0.35 -1.96 9.54
C ALA A 193 0.72 -2.73 8.75
N CYS A 194 0.53 -4.03 8.51
CA CYS A 194 1.37 -4.83 7.62
C CYS A 194 1.31 -4.30 6.18
N ILE A 195 0.12 -4.01 5.64
CA ILE A 195 -0.04 -3.48 4.27
C ILE A 195 0.55 -2.08 4.12
N HIS A 196 0.37 -1.23 5.13
CA HIS A 196 0.99 0.08 5.18
C HIS A 196 2.51 -0.02 5.19
N LEU A 197 3.10 -0.86 6.05
CA LEU A 197 4.55 -1.04 6.11
C LEU A 197 5.09 -1.61 4.79
N TYR A 198 4.41 -2.59 4.19
CA TYR A 198 4.75 -3.12 2.88
C TYR A 198 4.83 -2.00 1.82
N SER A 199 3.78 -1.19 1.71
CA SER A 199 3.71 -0.09 0.76
C SER A 199 4.78 0.97 1.03
N TYR A 200 5.00 1.31 2.30
CA TYR A 200 6.03 2.24 2.75
C TYR A 200 7.44 1.77 2.34
N LEU A 201 7.77 0.50 2.58
CA LEU A 201 9.08 -0.05 2.23
C LEU A 201 9.28 -0.12 0.72
N LEU A 202 8.24 -0.51 -0.03
CA LEU A 202 8.27 -0.59 -1.48
C LEU A 202 8.50 0.78 -2.12
N ILE A 203 7.71 1.78 -1.73
CA ILE A 203 7.90 3.17 -2.16
C ILE A 203 9.29 3.66 -1.74
N GLY A 204 9.70 3.31 -0.52
CA GLY A 204 10.98 3.70 0.01
C GLY A 204 12.16 3.22 -0.84
N GLU A 205 12.13 1.95 -1.24
CA GLU A 205 13.12 1.34 -2.12
C GLU A 205 13.22 2.06 -3.46
N TYR A 206 12.09 2.48 -4.05
CA TYR A 206 12.13 3.22 -5.31
C TYR A 206 12.76 4.61 -5.16
N ILE A 207 12.55 5.29 -4.04
CA ILE A 207 13.23 6.56 -3.75
C ILE A 207 14.73 6.31 -3.58
N ASP A 208 15.14 5.25 -2.86
CA ASP A 208 16.56 4.91 -2.72
C ASP A 208 17.20 4.68 -4.10
N ARG A 209 16.55 3.93 -4.99
CA ARG A 209 17.04 3.71 -6.36
C ARG A 209 17.11 5.00 -7.19
N LEU A 210 16.12 5.89 -7.05
CA LEU A 210 16.12 7.19 -7.71
C LEU A 210 17.31 8.04 -7.25
N GLU A 211 17.57 8.03 -5.95
CA GLU A 211 18.68 8.74 -5.33
C GLU A 211 20.04 8.16 -5.76
N ASP A 212 20.18 6.84 -5.85
CA ASP A 212 21.40 6.18 -6.35
C ASP A 212 21.71 6.55 -7.80
N ASN A 213 20.68 6.78 -8.63
CA ASN A 213 20.85 7.24 -10.01
C ASN A 213 21.22 8.73 -10.12
N THR A 214 21.16 9.51 -9.04
CA THR A 214 21.44 10.97 -9.04
C THR A 214 22.95 11.28 -8.96
N GLY A 215 23.82 10.26 -8.83
CA GLY A 215 25.26 10.44 -8.68
C GLY A 215 26.01 10.74 -10.01
N PRO A 216 27.16 11.45 -9.95
CA PRO A 216 27.98 11.81 -11.12
C PRO A 216 28.66 10.61 -11.78
N GLU A 217 28.67 9.44 -11.14
CA GLU A 217 29.13 8.17 -11.74
C GLU A 217 28.26 7.73 -12.93
N SER A 218 27.04 8.27 -13.06
CA SER A 218 26.16 7.98 -14.20
C SER A 218 26.59 8.68 -15.50
N GLU A 219 27.44 9.72 -15.45
CA GLU A 219 27.73 10.58 -16.62
C GLU A 219 29.19 11.08 -16.76
N THR A 220 30.18 10.49 -16.07
CA THR A 220 31.59 10.83 -16.34
C THR A 220 32.13 10.16 -17.63
N LYS A 221 31.65 10.66 -18.77
CA LYS A 221 32.34 10.64 -20.07
C LYS A 221 32.10 11.98 -20.78
N GLY A 222 32.78 13.02 -20.32
CA GLY A 222 32.81 14.32 -20.97
C GLY A 222 34.16 14.98 -20.71
N GLU A 223 34.87 15.27 -21.78
CA GLU A 223 36.26 15.73 -21.83
C GLU A 223 36.50 17.02 -21.04
N GLU A 224 37.63 17.05 -20.34
CA GLU A 224 38.15 18.20 -19.60
C GLU A 224 38.63 19.27 -20.57
N ASP A 225 37.99 20.44 -20.55
CA ASP A 225 38.57 21.68 -21.06
C ASP A 225 38.73 22.63 -19.87
N GLU A 226 39.89 22.52 -19.22
CA GLU A 226 40.35 23.40 -18.17
C GLU A 226 40.84 24.72 -18.78
N ASN A 227 39.96 25.70 -18.89
CA ASN A 227 40.29 27.09 -18.59
C ASN A 227 39.01 27.93 -18.59
N ASP A 228 38.84 28.72 -17.52
CA ASP A 228 37.90 29.86 -17.43
C ASP A 228 36.46 29.61 -16.92
N LYS A 229 36.27 28.84 -15.83
CA LYS A 229 34.93 28.57 -15.26
C LYS A 229 34.77 28.69 -13.72
N SER A 230 35.68 29.36 -13.03
CA SER A 230 35.62 29.51 -11.56
C SER A 230 34.31 30.12 -11.04
N ASP A 231 33.64 30.98 -11.81
CA ASP A 231 32.40 31.67 -11.42
C ASP A 231 31.11 30.91 -11.81
N THR A 232 31.25 29.70 -12.38
CA THR A 232 30.13 28.89 -12.89
C THR A 232 29.96 27.55 -12.18
N LEU A 233 30.76 27.28 -11.15
CA LEU A 233 30.71 26.05 -10.37
C LEU A 233 29.76 26.20 -9.18
N ARG A 234 28.85 25.24 -9.02
CA ARG A 234 27.97 25.09 -7.85
C ARG A 234 28.45 23.95 -6.97
N ASP A 235 28.44 24.19 -5.67
CA ASP A 235 28.69 23.16 -4.67
C ASP A 235 27.46 22.26 -4.51
N PHE A 236 27.68 20.96 -4.29
CA PHE A 236 26.64 20.02 -3.89
C PHE A 236 26.31 20.13 -2.39
N THR A 237 25.94 21.33 -1.95
CA THR A 237 25.58 21.64 -0.56
C THR A 237 24.27 22.44 -0.52
N ALA A 238 23.58 22.39 0.62
CA ALA A 238 22.31 23.07 0.84
C ALA A 238 21.23 22.67 -0.18
N LEU A 239 21.14 21.37 -0.49
CA LEU A 239 20.14 20.85 -1.43
C LEU A 239 18.70 21.10 -0.95
N ASP A 240 18.49 21.38 0.33
CA ASP A 240 17.21 21.76 0.94
C ASP A 240 16.62 23.06 0.35
N LEU A 241 17.47 23.94 -0.18
CA LEU A 241 17.08 25.18 -0.86
C LEU A 241 16.87 25.01 -2.36
N THR A 242 16.99 23.79 -2.87
CA THR A 242 16.92 23.47 -4.29
C THR A 242 15.73 22.58 -4.62
N LYS A 243 15.53 22.27 -5.90
CA LYS A 243 14.54 21.25 -6.29
C LYS A 243 14.95 19.84 -5.81
N LEU A 244 16.20 19.63 -5.42
CA LEU A 244 16.71 18.36 -4.90
C LEU A 244 16.50 18.19 -3.40
N VAL A 245 15.57 18.96 -2.79
CA VAL A 245 15.25 18.91 -1.37
C VAL A 245 15.01 17.50 -0.84
N LEU A 246 14.47 16.56 -1.64
CA LEU A 246 14.28 15.17 -1.23
C LEU A 246 15.60 14.45 -0.89
N PHE A 247 16.70 14.84 -1.52
CA PHE A 247 18.02 14.22 -1.37
C PHE A 247 18.97 15.01 -0.48
N SER A 248 18.50 16.12 0.11
CA SER A 248 19.28 16.85 1.10
C SER A 248 19.36 16.09 2.43
N LYS A 249 20.26 16.50 3.32
CA LYS A 249 20.34 16.00 4.70
C LYS A 249 18.98 16.16 5.40
N ASP A 250 18.34 17.31 5.24
CA ASP A 250 17.00 17.61 5.78
C ASP A 250 15.89 16.84 5.05
N GLY A 251 16.01 16.67 3.73
CA GLY A 251 15.13 15.87 2.90
C GLY A 251 15.08 14.42 3.32
N ARG A 252 16.24 13.84 3.58
CA ARG A 252 16.35 12.48 4.10
C ARG A 252 15.77 12.36 5.50
N TYR A 253 15.96 13.37 6.35
CA TYR A 253 15.31 13.40 7.65
C TYR A 253 13.78 13.40 7.54
N ARG A 254 13.22 14.17 6.59
CA ARG A 254 11.78 14.26 6.29
C ARG A 254 11.28 13.20 5.31
N SER A 255 12.15 12.33 4.79
CA SER A 255 11.78 11.32 3.81
C SER A 255 10.73 10.33 4.32
N PRO A 256 10.72 9.92 5.62
CA PRO A 256 9.65 9.08 6.16
C PRO A 256 8.26 9.70 5.97
N ASP A 257 8.15 11.01 6.21
CA ASP A 257 6.91 11.78 6.08
C ASP A 257 6.41 11.80 4.64
N SER A 258 7.33 11.99 3.68
CA SER A 258 7.03 11.97 2.24
C SER A 258 6.61 10.57 1.74
N ILE A 259 7.25 9.52 2.25
CA ILE A 259 6.87 8.14 1.91
C ILE A 259 5.52 7.78 2.53
N SER A 260 5.26 8.23 3.77
CA SER A 260 3.97 8.05 4.44
C SER A 260 2.85 8.75 3.66
N TYR A 261 3.07 9.99 3.23
CA TYR A 261 2.16 10.72 2.33
C TYR A 261 1.90 9.92 1.04
N MET A 262 2.95 9.47 0.35
CA MET A 262 2.81 8.69 -0.88
C MET A 262 2.07 7.36 -0.66
N THR A 263 2.27 6.73 0.50
CA THR A 263 1.56 5.51 0.91
C THR A 263 0.06 5.80 1.10
N SER A 264 -0.30 6.99 1.57
CA SER A 264 -1.70 7.43 1.74
C SER A 264 -2.46 7.68 0.43
N LEU A 265 -1.76 7.75 -0.72
CA LEU A 265 -2.38 7.86 -2.04
C LEU A 265 -3.07 6.56 -2.49
N GLY A 266 -2.93 5.48 -1.71
CA GLY A 266 -3.64 4.23 -1.89
C GLY A 266 -3.02 3.28 -2.90
N LEU A 267 -3.69 2.15 -3.11
CA LEU A 267 -3.15 1.02 -3.86
C LEU A 267 -2.95 1.34 -5.34
N GLN A 268 -3.77 2.23 -5.91
CA GLN A 268 -3.61 2.64 -7.31
C GLN A 268 -2.27 3.35 -7.53
N PHE A 269 -1.86 4.20 -6.59
CA PHE A 269 -0.57 4.88 -6.66
C PHE A 269 0.56 3.86 -6.55
N THR A 270 0.51 2.97 -5.54
CA THR A 270 1.50 1.91 -5.34
C THR A 270 1.68 1.02 -6.58
N CYS A 271 0.56 0.58 -7.20
CA CYS A 271 0.60 -0.20 -8.43
C CYS A 271 1.21 0.56 -9.61
N ASN A 272 0.85 1.83 -9.79
CA ASN A 272 1.42 2.65 -10.86
C ASN A 272 2.93 2.79 -10.70
N LEU A 273 3.40 2.93 -9.46
CA LEU A 273 4.80 3.10 -9.13
C LEU A 273 5.61 1.83 -9.38
N ASP A 274 5.07 0.66 -9.02
CA ASP A 274 5.70 -0.63 -9.28
C ASP A 274 5.72 -0.95 -10.79
N ALA A 275 4.58 -0.82 -11.47
CA ALA A 275 4.42 -1.22 -12.87
C ALA A 275 5.09 -0.28 -13.89
N SER A 276 5.28 1.01 -13.57
CA SER A 276 5.69 2.03 -14.56
C SER A 276 7.15 2.46 -14.40
N GLU A 277 8.10 1.66 -14.86
CA GLU A 277 9.53 1.98 -14.74
C GLU A 277 9.90 3.37 -15.30
N SER A 278 9.40 3.72 -16.48
CA SER A 278 9.68 4.99 -17.15
C SER A 278 9.04 6.21 -16.49
N ARG A 279 7.90 6.05 -15.79
CA ARG A 279 7.16 7.15 -15.14
C ARG A 279 7.39 7.21 -13.63
N ARG A 280 8.13 6.26 -13.07
CA ARG A 280 8.35 6.13 -11.63
C ARG A 280 8.99 7.38 -11.03
N SER A 281 10.04 7.90 -11.69
CA SER A 281 10.71 9.13 -11.27
C SER A 281 9.74 10.31 -11.27
N GLU A 282 8.98 10.50 -12.35
CA GLU A 282 7.96 11.55 -12.46
C GLU A 282 6.91 11.46 -11.34
N LEU A 283 6.42 10.25 -11.04
CA LEU A 283 5.43 10.00 -9.98
C LEU A 283 5.96 10.37 -8.60
N ILE A 284 7.17 9.93 -8.24
CA ILE A 284 7.81 10.28 -6.96
C ILE A 284 8.01 11.79 -6.87
N ARG A 285 8.61 12.38 -7.92
CA ARG A 285 8.93 13.80 -7.98
C ARG A 285 7.71 14.71 -8.01
N SER A 286 6.53 14.21 -8.40
CA SER A 286 5.28 14.99 -8.39
C SER A 286 4.49 14.84 -7.07
N ASN A 287 5.00 14.06 -6.12
CA ASN A 287 4.35 13.70 -4.85
C ASN A 287 5.29 13.87 -3.63
N SER A 288 6.40 14.58 -3.76
CA SER A 288 7.36 14.78 -2.67
C SER A 288 8.13 16.10 -2.84
N PRO A 289 8.32 16.94 -1.81
CA PRO A 289 8.06 16.65 -0.40
C PRO A 289 6.66 17.09 0.04
N PHE A 290 5.86 16.16 0.51
CA PHE A 290 4.55 16.43 1.12
C PHE A 290 4.41 15.60 2.40
N TYR A 291 3.56 16.06 3.32
CA TYR A 291 3.30 15.41 4.60
C TYR A 291 1.85 15.66 5.03
N ARG A 292 1.27 14.68 5.72
CA ARG A 292 -0.03 14.77 6.36
C ARG A 292 -0.14 13.71 7.45
N ASP A 293 -1.10 13.92 8.35
CA ASP A 293 -1.57 12.87 9.25
C ASP A 293 -2.19 11.72 8.44
N PHE A 294 -1.79 10.49 8.77
CA PHE A 294 -2.35 9.27 8.21
C PHE A 294 -2.37 8.14 9.26
N LEU A 295 -2.30 6.88 8.82
CA LEU A 295 -2.40 5.71 9.69
C LEU A 295 -1.37 5.70 10.83
N PRO A 296 -0.07 6.01 10.62
CA PRO A 296 0.91 6.05 11.71
C PRO A 296 0.55 7.06 12.80
N GLU A 297 0.21 8.28 12.41
CA GLU A 297 -0.15 9.37 13.32
C GLU A 297 -1.45 9.06 14.05
N ALA A 298 -2.46 8.53 13.35
CA ALA A 298 -3.72 8.13 13.95
C ALA A 298 -3.53 7.04 15.02
N LEU A 299 -2.63 6.07 14.80
CA LEU A 299 -2.32 5.04 15.78
C LEU A 299 -1.62 5.56 17.04
N ASN A 300 -1.03 6.75 17.03
CA ASN A 300 -0.50 7.37 18.25
C ASN A 300 -1.60 7.79 19.24
N HIS A 301 -2.86 7.85 18.81
CA HIS A 301 -4.03 8.11 19.65
C HIS A 301 -4.65 6.84 20.26
N SER A 302 -3.95 5.72 20.13
CA SER A 302 -4.32 4.44 20.72
C SER A 302 -4.50 4.54 22.25
N PRO A 303 -5.67 4.18 22.81
CA PRO A 303 -5.88 4.20 24.25
C PRO A 303 -4.99 3.17 24.95
N LEU A 304 -4.75 3.42 26.23
CA LEU A 304 -4.08 2.47 27.10
C LEU A 304 -4.96 1.23 27.34
N TRP A 305 -4.33 0.10 27.60
CA TRP A 305 -5.00 -1.14 27.94
C TRP A 305 -5.66 -1.05 29.32
N PRO A 306 -6.86 -1.64 29.52
CA PRO A 306 -7.45 -1.73 30.85
C PRO A 306 -6.54 -2.54 31.78
N PRO A 307 -6.37 -2.14 33.06
CA PRO A 307 -5.51 -2.85 34.02
C PRO A 307 -5.89 -4.33 34.22
N GLU A 308 -7.17 -4.67 34.06
CA GLU A 308 -7.73 -5.99 34.39
C GLU A 308 -7.36 -7.10 33.39
N HIS A 309 -6.88 -6.75 32.20
CA HIS A 309 -6.62 -7.75 31.16
C HIS A 309 -5.16 -8.23 31.13
N GLN A 310 -4.26 -7.65 31.93
CA GLN A 310 -2.79 -7.87 31.86
C GLN A 310 -2.30 -9.31 32.13
N TYR A 311 -3.15 -10.27 32.52
CA TYR A 311 -2.69 -11.54 33.12
C TYR A 311 -3.42 -12.80 32.66
N ASN A 312 -3.57 -13.03 31.36
CA ASN A 312 -3.86 -14.39 30.85
C ASN A 312 -2.67 -14.89 30.02
N GLU A 313 -1.82 -15.72 30.65
CA GLU A 313 -0.78 -16.49 29.95
C GLU A 313 -1.45 -17.46 28.98
N PHE A 314 -1.20 -17.29 27.67
CA PHE A 314 -1.54 -18.28 26.66
C PHE A 314 -0.33 -19.16 26.41
N SER A 315 -0.43 -20.46 26.70
CA SER A 315 0.60 -21.42 26.29
C SER A 315 0.50 -21.66 24.77
N MET A 316 1.65 -21.77 24.08
CA MET A 316 1.70 -22.13 22.65
C MET A 316 1.04 -23.50 22.36
N GLU A 317 0.87 -24.32 23.39
CA GLU A 317 0.36 -25.70 23.33
C GLU A 317 -1.18 -25.78 23.40
N GLU A 318 -1.89 -24.75 23.89
CA GLU A 318 -3.32 -24.88 24.26
C GLU A 318 -4.35 -24.31 23.27
N THR A 319 -3.95 -23.69 22.16
CA THR A 319 -4.94 -23.08 21.27
C THR A 319 -5.04 -23.79 19.94
N SER A 320 -6.05 -24.65 19.80
CA SER A 320 -6.69 -24.95 18.52
C SER A 320 -7.41 -23.69 18.04
N ILE A 321 -6.65 -22.70 17.59
CA ILE A 321 -7.22 -21.53 16.91
C ILE A 321 -7.72 -22.05 15.56
N ASP A 322 -9.01 -21.92 15.34
CA ASP A 322 -9.61 -22.16 14.03
C ASP A 322 -9.08 -21.10 13.08
N ASP A 323 -8.65 -21.51 11.88
CA ASP A 323 -8.12 -20.60 10.86
C ASP A 323 -9.24 -19.83 10.15
N ASP A 324 -10.34 -19.53 10.85
CA ASP A 324 -11.42 -18.67 10.41
C ASP A 324 -10.81 -17.32 9.98
N PRO A 325 -10.99 -16.90 8.72
CA PRO A 325 -10.52 -15.59 8.29
C PRO A 325 -11.16 -14.46 9.10
N SER A 326 -12.34 -14.63 9.70
CA SER A 326 -13.07 -13.60 10.45
C SER A 326 -12.60 -13.39 11.89
N ALA A 327 -11.61 -14.16 12.33
CA ALA A 327 -11.03 -14.08 13.67
C ALA A 327 -9.51 -13.79 13.63
N GLU A 328 -8.96 -13.47 14.80
CA GLU A 328 -7.52 -13.38 15.01
C GLU A 328 -6.83 -14.74 14.81
N ASN A 329 -5.70 -14.73 14.08
CA ASN A 329 -4.93 -15.94 13.81
C ASN A 329 -3.90 -16.24 14.93
N LEU A 330 -3.30 -17.42 14.87
CA LEU A 330 -2.26 -17.84 15.81
C LEU A 330 -1.05 -16.92 15.83
N GLY A 331 -0.60 -16.46 14.65
CA GLY A 331 0.55 -15.56 14.58
C GLY A 331 0.30 -14.26 15.35
N TYR A 332 -0.86 -13.65 15.17
CA TYR A 332 -1.27 -12.50 15.96
C TYR A 332 -1.24 -12.80 17.46
N CYS A 333 -1.88 -13.89 17.90
CA CYS A 333 -1.94 -14.25 19.31
C CYS A 333 -0.56 -14.46 19.95
N VAL A 334 0.32 -15.22 19.29
CA VAL A 334 1.66 -15.56 19.80
C VAL A 334 2.60 -14.36 19.80
N PHE A 335 2.65 -13.60 18.71
CA PHE A 335 3.65 -12.54 18.55
C PHE A 335 3.20 -11.18 19.05
N ARG A 336 1.90 -10.97 19.28
CA ARG A 336 1.40 -9.76 19.94
C ARG A 336 1.50 -9.84 21.45
N LYS A 337 1.01 -10.92 22.08
CA LYS A 337 0.83 -10.98 23.55
C LYS A 337 2.14 -11.09 24.32
N ASN A 338 3.22 -11.52 23.67
CA ASN A 338 4.51 -11.70 24.34
C ASN A 338 5.25 -10.42 24.72
N ARG A 339 4.82 -9.22 24.27
CA ARG A 339 5.52 -7.95 24.59
C ARG A 339 4.56 -6.78 24.77
N ASP A 340 3.86 -6.85 25.91
CA ASP A 340 2.94 -5.85 26.47
C ASP A 340 3.51 -4.42 26.39
N ARG A 341 2.89 -3.56 25.55
CA ARG A 341 3.23 -2.13 25.44
C ARG A 341 2.13 -1.22 25.99
N GLY A 342 1.17 -1.75 26.74
CA GLY A 342 0.17 -0.95 27.43
C GLY A 342 -0.82 -0.20 26.54
N HIS A 343 -0.82 -0.37 25.21
CA HIS A 343 -1.77 0.26 24.28
C HIS A 343 -2.60 -0.80 23.53
N ILE A 344 -3.86 -0.46 23.22
CA ILE A 344 -4.79 -1.37 22.50
C ILE A 344 -4.34 -1.60 21.05
N TYR A 345 -3.89 -0.56 20.35
CA TYR A 345 -3.38 -0.66 18.98
C TYR A 345 -1.88 -0.39 18.95
N ILE A 346 -1.15 -1.12 18.09
CA ILE A 346 0.30 -1.06 17.98
C ILE A 346 0.70 0.06 17.01
N ALA A 347 1.43 1.06 17.50
CA ALA A 347 1.91 2.17 16.68
C ALA A 347 2.79 1.72 15.49
N ILE A 348 2.83 2.53 14.43
CA ILE A 348 3.74 2.34 13.29
C ILE A 348 4.89 3.33 13.45
N THR A 349 6.11 2.82 13.46
CA THR A 349 7.32 3.66 13.52
C THR A 349 8.15 3.45 12.27
N HIS A 350 8.35 4.51 11.49
CA HIS A 350 9.14 4.46 10.26
C HIS A 350 10.64 4.24 10.49
N GLN A 351 11.13 4.49 11.70
CA GLN A 351 12.52 4.24 12.10
C GLN A 351 12.77 2.76 12.43
N GLY A 352 11.73 1.94 12.43
CA GLY A 352 11.80 0.56 12.91
C GLY A 352 11.33 0.43 14.35
N SER A 353 10.46 -0.54 14.59
CA SER A 353 10.10 -1.04 15.91
C SER A 353 10.22 -2.55 15.90
N TYR A 354 10.10 -3.15 17.08
CA TYR A 354 9.98 -4.60 17.25
C TYR A 354 8.99 -5.23 16.26
N TYR A 355 7.84 -4.57 16.05
CA TYR A 355 6.81 -5.08 15.14
C TYR A 355 7.12 -4.84 13.66
N SER A 356 8.08 -3.98 13.31
CA SER A 356 8.40 -3.71 11.90
C SER A 356 8.86 -4.97 11.17
N THR A 357 9.73 -5.79 11.76
CA THR A 357 10.16 -7.04 11.12
C THR A 357 9.02 -8.05 11.09
N LEU A 358 8.25 -8.20 12.16
CA LEU A 358 7.10 -9.11 12.20
C LEU A 358 6.05 -8.75 11.15
N ARG A 359 5.71 -7.46 11.02
CA ARG A 359 4.81 -6.91 9.99
C ARG A 359 5.36 -7.16 8.59
N GLN A 360 6.66 -6.95 8.39
CA GLN A 360 7.31 -7.26 7.11
C GLN A 360 7.23 -8.74 6.74
N LEU A 361 7.15 -9.64 7.73
CA LEU A 361 6.98 -11.08 7.53
C LEU A 361 5.51 -11.54 7.52
N GLY A 362 4.55 -10.62 7.66
CA GLY A 362 3.12 -10.93 7.53
C GLY A 362 2.55 -11.84 8.61
N TYR A 363 3.08 -11.79 9.83
CA TYR A 363 2.74 -12.74 10.90
C TYR A 363 1.23 -12.89 11.20
N VAL A 364 0.42 -11.87 10.89
CA VAL A 364 -1.05 -11.86 11.05
C VAL A 364 -1.83 -12.50 9.90
N PHE A 365 -1.17 -12.90 8.82
CA PHE A 365 -1.84 -13.46 7.64
C PHE A 365 -1.85 -14.98 7.63
N TRP A 366 -0.80 -15.61 8.16
CA TRP A 366 -0.54 -17.03 8.02
C TRP A 366 -1.43 -17.91 8.88
N ASP A 367 -1.87 -19.03 8.33
CA ASP A 367 -2.64 -20.03 9.06
C ASP A 367 -1.79 -20.70 10.14
N SER A 368 -2.47 -21.32 11.10
CA SER A 368 -1.88 -21.87 12.30
C SER A 368 -0.86 -22.97 11.99
N ASP A 369 -1.11 -23.81 10.98
CA ASP A 369 -0.13 -24.82 10.52
C ASP A 369 1.14 -24.19 9.95
N ARG A 370 0.98 -23.09 9.20
CA ARG A 370 2.09 -22.34 8.63
C ARG A 370 2.91 -21.67 9.72
N ILE A 371 2.26 -21.06 10.72
CA ILE A 371 2.91 -20.46 11.90
C ILE A 371 3.69 -21.51 12.72
N ARG A 372 3.13 -22.72 12.88
CA ARG A 372 3.78 -23.82 13.62
C ARG A 372 4.91 -24.52 12.85
N SER A 373 5.05 -24.26 11.56
CA SER A 373 6.16 -24.81 10.79
C SER A 373 7.49 -24.31 11.36
N SER A 374 8.47 -25.21 11.48
CA SER A 374 9.77 -24.90 12.11
C SER A 374 10.49 -23.76 11.39
N GLU A 375 10.38 -23.69 10.06
CA GLU A 375 10.99 -22.61 9.28
C GLU A 375 10.37 -21.25 9.60
N ILE A 376 9.05 -21.15 9.62
CA ILE A 376 8.34 -19.87 9.77
C ILE A 376 8.37 -19.42 11.22
N SER A 377 8.15 -20.33 12.17
CA SER A 377 8.27 -20.02 13.60
C SER A 377 9.65 -19.48 13.91
N ALA A 378 10.72 -20.16 13.46
CA ALA A 378 12.09 -19.71 13.71
C ALA A 378 12.38 -18.32 13.13
N ARG A 379 11.84 -18.00 11.93
CA ARG A 379 11.99 -16.67 11.32
C ARG A 379 11.23 -15.59 12.09
N LEU A 380 10.00 -15.86 12.51
CA LEU A 380 9.19 -14.92 13.27
C LEU A 380 9.79 -14.70 14.68
N GLU A 381 10.30 -15.75 15.32
CA GLU A 381 11.05 -15.67 16.57
C GLU A 381 12.35 -14.86 16.40
N ALA A 382 13.13 -15.14 15.36
CA ALA A 382 14.34 -14.37 15.06
C ALA A 382 14.03 -12.88 14.77
N ALA A 383 12.92 -12.61 14.08
CA ALA A 383 12.44 -11.25 13.85
C ALA A 383 12.06 -10.54 15.15
N GLY A 384 11.42 -11.24 16.08
CA GLY A 384 11.19 -10.72 17.43
C GLY A 384 12.49 -10.58 18.26
N ALA A 385 13.49 -11.42 18.03
CA ALA A 385 14.74 -11.34 18.77
C ALA A 385 15.65 -10.17 18.35
N MET A 386 15.34 -9.45 17.25
CA MET A 386 16.18 -8.34 16.76
C MET A 386 16.37 -7.23 17.80
N THR A 387 17.61 -6.78 17.92
CA THR A 387 18.00 -5.63 18.75
C THR A 387 17.53 -4.32 18.14
N VAL A 388 17.44 -3.28 18.97
CA VAL A 388 17.07 -1.92 18.53
C VAL A 388 18.03 -1.39 17.46
N ASP A 389 19.33 -1.68 17.59
CA ASP A 389 20.34 -1.24 16.61
C ASP A 389 20.19 -1.95 15.26
N GLU A 390 19.86 -3.25 15.26
CA GLU A 390 19.57 -3.99 14.03
C GLU A 390 18.31 -3.45 13.35
N LEU A 391 17.28 -3.12 14.13
CA LEU A 391 16.05 -2.51 13.62
C LEU A 391 16.32 -1.15 12.99
N TYR A 392 17.08 -0.27 13.67
CA TYR A 392 17.43 1.04 13.10
C TYR A 392 18.26 0.90 11.83
N LYS A 393 19.28 0.02 11.79
CA LYS A 393 20.06 -0.22 10.57
C LYS A 393 19.20 -0.71 9.40
N ARG A 394 18.15 -1.49 9.69
CA ARG A 394 17.27 -2.08 8.67
C ARG A 394 16.21 -1.10 8.17
N PHE A 395 15.58 -0.35 9.06
CA PHE A 395 14.39 0.46 8.74
C PHE A 395 14.65 1.96 8.72
N ASP A 396 15.61 2.47 9.50
CA ASP A 396 15.89 3.90 9.55
C ASP A 396 16.75 4.32 8.36
N ARG A 397 16.09 4.89 7.35
CA ARG A 397 16.73 5.42 6.15
C ARG A 397 17.73 6.54 6.43
N ARG A 398 17.62 7.23 7.58
CA ARG A 398 18.55 8.30 7.98
C ARG A 398 19.95 7.75 8.26
N THR A 399 20.09 6.45 8.53
CA THR A 399 21.39 5.81 8.75
C THR A 399 22.20 5.63 7.48
N ARG A 400 21.58 5.72 6.29
CA ARG A 400 22.26 5.62 5.00
C ARG A 400 22.84 6.98 4.60
N LYS A 401 24.02 6.97 3.97
CA LYS A 401 24.62 8.20 3.40
C LYS A 401 23.80 8.66 2.18
N GLY A 402 23.34 9.91 2.20
CA GLY A 402 22.61 10.51 1.08
C GLY A 402 23.47 11.10 -0.02
N VAL A 403 22.88 11.45 -1.16
CA VAL A 403 23.57 12.09 -2.28
C VAL A 403 24.33 13.33 -1.84
N GLU A 404 23.71 14.21 -1.04
CA GLU A 404 24.40 15.40 -0.52
C GLU A 404 25.64 15.02 0.30
N ALA A 405 25.55 13.99 1.15
CA ALA A 405 26.69 13.52 1.93
C ALA A 405 27.73 12.74 1.11
N ARG A 406 27.31 12.05 0.04
CA ARG A 406 28.19 11.31 -0.87
C ARG A 406 28.99 12.26 -1.77
N LEU A 407 28.39 13.39 -2.14
CA LEU A 407 28.96 14.37 -3.06
C LEU A 407 29.42 15.65 -2.36
N GLU A 408 29.51 15.63 -1.03
CA GLU A 408 29.98 16.76 -0.25
C GLU A 408 31.40 17.15 -0.68
N GLY A 409 31.59 18.44 -1.00
CA GLY A 409 32.85 18.96 -1.52
C GLY A 409 33.05 18.85 -3.04
N LEU A 410 32.13 18.18 -3.76
CA LEU A 410 32.11 18.15 -5.22
C LEU A 410 31.50 19.45 -5.76
N LYS A 411 32.15 20.01 -6.79
CA LYS A 411 31.66 21.19 -7.52
C LYS A 411 31.30 20.80 -8.94
N LEU A 412 30.09 21.14 -9.38
CA LEU A 412 29.66 20.92 -10.77
C LEU A 412 29.47 22.24 -11.52
N PRO A 413 29.75 22.28 -12.84
CA PRO A 413 29.26 23.35 -13.70
C PRO A 413 27.75 23.54 -13.55
N ARG A 414 27.31 24.80 -13.54
CA ARG A 414 25.90 25.17 -13.37
C ARG A 414 24.96 24.44 -14.34
N GLU A 415 25.35 24.25 -15.59
CA GLU A 415 24.55 23.53 -16.58
C GLU A 415 24.31 22.06 -16.20
N GLN A 416 25.32 21.40 -15.63
CA GLN A 416 25.20 20.02 -15.14
C GLN A 416 24.32 19.98 -13.89
N PHE A 417 24.47 20.95 -12.99
CA PHE A 417 23.60 21.08 -11.82
C PHE A 417 22.13 21.29 -12.22
N ASP A 418 21.86 22.20 -13.15
CA ASP A 418 20.52 22.50 -13.68
C ASP A 418 19.92 21.31 -14.44
N LYS A 419 20.76 20.46 -15.06
CA LYS A 419 20.33 19.18 -15.65
C LYS A 419 19.88 18.21 -14.56
N ILE A 420 20.67 18.02 -13.50
CA ILE A 420 20.32 17.16 -12.37
C ILE A 420 19.03 17.64 -11.69
N GLU A 421 18.86 18.94 -11.48
CA GLU A 421 17.60 19.49 -10.94
C GLU A 421 16.39 19.20 -11.85
N ARG A 422 16.55 19.24 -13.17
CA ARG A 422 15.48 18.91 -14.12
C ARG A 422 15.16 17.43 -14.15
N GLU A 423 16.13 16.56 -13.96
CA GLU A 423 15.97 15.09 -14.05
C GLU A 423 15.53 14.46 -12.72
N PHE A 424 15.94 15.02 -11.59
CA PHE A 424 15.74 14.42 -10.27
C PHE A 424 15.01 15.34 -9.28
N GLY A 425 14.98 16.66 -9.53
CA GLY A 425 14.36 17.61 -8.62
C GLY A 425 12.83 17.57 -8.63
N TYR A 426 12.20 17.96 -7.52
CA TYR A 426 10.74 18.04 -7.37
C TYR A 426 10.04 18.74 -8.55
N ILE A 427 8.91 18.15 -8.97
CA ILE A 427 8.01 18.69 -9.99
C ILE A 427 6.84 19.35 -9.27
N ARG A 428 6.80 20.68 -9.31
CA ARG A 428 5.67 21.45 -8.78
C ARG A 428 4.42 21.14 -9.61
N ARG A 429 3.35 20.74 -8.94
CA ARG A 429 2.05 20.56 -9.61
C ARG A 429 1.53 21.90 -10.10
N PRO A 430 0.98 21.99 -11.32
CA PRO A 430 0.27 23.18 -11.76
C PRO A 430 -0.92 23.42 -10.82
N LEU A 431 -1.12 24.68 -10.42
CA LEU A 431 -2.34 25.08 -9.73
C LEU A 431 -3.53 24.90 -10.70
N PRO A 432 -4.73 24.57 -10.20
CA PRO A 432 -5.94 24.55 -11.02
C PRO A 432 -6.14 25.89 -11.74
N GLU A 433 -6.56 25.87 -13.01
CA GLU A 433 -6.81 27.08 -13.81
C GLU A 433 -7.73 28.07 -13.08
N GLY A 434 -7.33 29.35 -13.03
CA GLY A 434 -8.09 30.45 -12.40
C GLY A 434 -7.52 31.00 -11.09
N TRP A 435 -6.26 30.67 -10.75
CA TRP A 435 -5.59 31.08 -9.51
C TRP A 435 -4.23 31.76 -9.73
N ASP A 436 -4.04 32.44 -10.86
CA ASP A 436 -2.88 33.32 -11.14
C ASP A 436 -3.16 34.78 -10.77
#